data_AF-A0A7T8GVX0-F1
#
_entry.id   AF-A0A7T8GVX0-F1
#
_cell.length_a   1.000
_cell.length_b   1.000
_cell.length_c   1.000
_cell.angle_alpha   90.00
_cell.angle_beta   90.00
_cell.angle_gamma   90.00
#
_symmetry.space_group_name_H-M   'P 1'
#
loop_
_entity.id
_entity.type
_entity.pdbx_description
1 polymer ?
#
loop_
_entity_poly.entity_id
_entity_poly.type
_entity_poly.pdbx_seq_one_letter_code
_entity_poly.pdbx_strand_id
1 'polypeptide(L)' 'MLKTPKPNPIKHRHQDAQLLVQAYTGHGPFLSHLSKWKNTSEICDLCLEEPQTAHHLIYKCPALSYERHLVSQEEDEETK' A
#
# COMPACT_ATOMS: atom_id res chain seq x y z
N MET A 1 38.21 13.68 5.39
CA MET A 1 36.97 13.59 6.20
C MET A 1 35.81 14.09 5.33
N LEU A 2 34.93 13.19 4.89
CA LEU A 2 33.76 13.52 4.08
C LEU A 2 32.67 14.08 5.00
N LYS A 3 32.27 15.34 4.80
CA LYS A 3 31.14 15.94 5.52
C LYS A 3 29.86 15.37 4.93
N THR A 4 29.14 14.54 5.67
CA THR A 4 27.80 14.12 5.27
C THR A 4 26.83 15.30 5.43
N PRO A 5 25.95 15.57 4.45
CA PRO A 5 24.95 16.62 4.59
C PRO A 5 23.98 16.25 5.72
N LYS A 6 23.70 17.22 6.59
CA LYS A 6 22.73 17.07 7.68
C LYS A 6 21.33 16.98 7.06
N PRO A 7 20.54 15.91 7.31
CA PRO A 7 19.21 15.81 6.75
C PRO A 7 18.33 16.93 7.31
N ASN A 8 17.66 17.66 6.42
CA ASN A 8 16.69 18.67 6.83
C ASN A 8 15.46 17.96 7.42
N PRO A 9 14.91 18.44 8.56
CA PRO A 9 13.70 17.86 9.12
C PRO A 9 12.57 18.05 8.11
N ILE A 10 12.00 16.93 7.66
CA ILE A 10 10.86 16.94 6.74
C ILE A 10 9.69 17.56 7.50
N LYS A 11 9.30 18.78 7.12
CA LYS A 11 8.16 19.47 7.71
C LYS A 11 6.88 18.89 7.12
N HIS A 12 6.48 17.72 7.61
CA HIS A 12 5.19 17.15 7.26
C HIS A 12 4.07 18.01 7.83
N ARG A 13 3.15 18.43 6.96
CA ARG A 13 1.93 19.10 7.41
C ARG A 13 1.04 18.04 8.07
N HIS A 14 0.16 18.44 9.00
CA HIS A 14 -0.80 17.54 9.64
C HIS A 14 -1.59 16.67 8.64
N GLN A 15 -1.82 17.21 7.44
CA GLN A 15 -2.46 16.52 6.32
C GLN A 15 -1.67 15.30 5.83
N ASP A 16 -0.33 15.33 5.87
CA ASP A 16 0.53 14.22 5.44
C ASP A 16 0.41 13.04 6.41
N ALA A 17 0.33 13.33 7.72
CA ALA A 17 0.12 12.30 8.73
C ALA A 17 -1.25 11.63 8.59
N GLN A 18 -2.30 12.40 8.30
CA GLN A 18 -3.63 11.84 8.01
C GLN A 18 -3.65 10.96 6.76
N LEU A 19 -2.95 11.37 5.70
CA LEU A 19 -2.78 10.57 4.48
C LEU A 19 -2.03 9.26 4.77
N LEU A 20 -0.98 9.31 5.58
CA LEU A 20 -0.24 8.10 6.00
C LEU A 20 -1.12 7.14 6.80
N VAL A 21 -1.92 7.65 7.74
CA VAL A 21 -2.87 6.84 8.51
C VAL A 21 -3.92 6.23 7.59
N GLN A 22 -4.47 7.00 6.66
CA GLN A 22 -5.43 6.49 5.67
C GLN A 22 -4.80 5.43 4.77
N ALA A 23 -3.53 5.57 4.40
CA ALA A 23 -2.80 4.61 3.57
C ALA A 23 -2.55 3.31 4.32
N TYR A 24 -2.07 3.43 5.56
CA TYR A 24 -1.83 2.29 6.44
C TYR A 24 -3.13 1.53 6.75
N THR A 25 -4.23 2.25 6.99
CA THR A 25 -5.53 1.64 7.31
C THR A 25 -6.36 1.27 6.08
N GLY A 26 -5.93 1.64 4.86
CA GLY A 26 -6.68 1.40 3.63
C GLY A 26 -7.98 2.18 3.46
N HIS A 27 -8.24 3.22 4.28
CA HIS A 27 -9.49 3.99 4.27
C HIS A 27 -9.46 5.28 3.42
N GLY A 28 -8.33 5.60 2.81
CA GLY A 28 -8.20 6.76 1.92
C GLY A 28 -8.81 6.54 0.53
N PRO A 29 -9.12 7.63 -0.21
CA PRO A 29 -9.68 7.57 -1.56
C PRO A 29 -8.60 7.21 -2.61
N PHE A 30 -7.86 6.12 -2.40
CA PHE A 30 -6.69 5.74 -3.20
C PHE A 30 -7.03 5.49 -4.66
N LEU A 31 -8.17 4.88 -4.96
CA LEU A 31 -8.62 4.67 -6.34
C LEU A 31 -8.83 6.00 -7.08
N SER A 32 -9.41 7.01 -6.42
CA SER A 32 -9.62 8.33 -7.03
C SER A 32 -8.32 9.12 -7.21
N HIS A 33 -7.30 8.83 -6.40
CA HIS A 33 -5.95 9.36 -6.64
C HIS A 33 -5.24 8.60 -7.77
N LEU A 34 -5.31 7.27 -7.79
CA LEU A 34 -4.73 6.43 -8.83
C LEU A 34 -5.34 6.70 -10.21
N SER A 35 -6.65 6.97 -10.28
CA SER A 35 -7.36 7.27 -11.53
C SER A 35 -6.87 8.54 -12.21
N LYS A 36 -6.19 9.44 -11.48
CA LYS A 36 -5.54 10.62 -12.06
C LYS A 36 -4.20 10.29 -12.74
N TRP A 37 -3.59 9.16 -12.41
CA TRP A 37 -2.23 8.78 -12.83
C TRP A 37 -2.25 7.61 -13.82
N LYS A 38 -3.27 6.75 -13.77
CA LYS A 38 -3.46 5.62 -14.66
C LYS A 38 -4.95 5.49 -14.98
N ASN A 39 -5.27 5.01 -16.18
CA ASN A 39 -6.62 4.59 -16.50
C ASN A 39 -6.96 3.37 -15.62
N THR A 40 -7.66 3.62 -14.51
CA THR A 40 -8.05 2.57 -13.57
C THR A 40 -9.28 1.85 -14.11
N SER A 41 -9.13 0.56 -14.36
CA SER A 41 -10.26 -0.34 -14.65
C SER A 41 -11.09 -0.52 -13.38
N GLU A 42 -12.41 -0.67 -13.54
CA GLU A 42 -13.30 -1.09 -12.45
C GLU A 42 -13.03 -2.55 -12.05
N ILE A 43 -12.47 -3.33 -12.96
CA ILE A 43 -12.06 -4.73 -12.76
C ILE A 43 -10.58 -4.77 -12.33
N CYS A 44 -10.25 -5.66 -11.41
CA CYS A 44 -8.89 -5.87 -10.93
C CYS A 44 -7.93 -6.17 -12.08
N ASP A 45 -6.89 -5.33 -12.24
CA ASP A 45 -5.88 -5.49 -13.30
C ASP A 45 -5.03 -6.78 -13.15
N LEU A 46 -5.08 -7.44 -11.98
CA LEU A 46 -4.28 -8.63 -11.69
C LEU A 46 -5.03 -9.94 -11.97
N CYS A 47 -6.23 -10.10 -11.39
CA CYS A 47 -7.02 -11.32 -11.57
C CYS A 47 -8.01 -11.23 -12.72
N LEU A 48 -8.37 -10.02 -13.16
CA LEU A 48 -9.35 -9.75 -14.22
C LEU A 48 -10.77 -10.28 -13.96
N GLU A 49 -11.08 -10.70 -12.73
CA GLU A 49 -12.34 -11.37 -12.38
C GLU A 49 -13.27 -10.53 -11.49
N GLU A 50 -12.72 -9.87 -10.46
CA GLU A 50 -13.50 -9.11 -9.47
C GLU A 50 -13.24 -7.60 -9.54
N PRO A 51 -14.14 -6.76 -8.97
CA PRO A 51 -13.91 -5.32 -8.88
C PRO A 51 -12.61 -4.95 -8.16
N GLN A 52 -11.89 -3.96 -8.72
CA GLN A 52 -10.64 -3.46 -8.15
C GLN A 52 -10.92 -2.63 -6.88
N THR A 53 -10.86 -3.29 -5.74
CA THR A 53 -10.95 -2.64 -4.42
C THR A 53 -9.71 -2.95 -3.59
N ALA A 54 -9.39 -2.08 -2.62
CA ALA A 54 -8.31 -2.35 -1.67
C ALA A 54 -8.56 -3.67 -0.91
N HIS A 55 -9.81 -3.93 -0.52
CA HIS A 55 -10.19 -5.20 0.10
C HIS A 55 -9.91 -6.40 -0.82
N HIS A 56 -10.25 -6.30 -2.11
CA HIS A 56 -9.95 -7.37 -3.07
C HIS A 56 -8.45 -7.60 -3.16
N LEU A 57 -7.65 -6.56 -3.43
CA LEU A 57 -6.19 -6.68 -3.57
C LEU A 57 -5.53 -7.28 -2.32
N ILE A 58 -5.87 -6.75 -1.15
CA ILE A 58 -5.23 -7.16 0.11
C ILE A 58 -5.66 -8.57 0.50
N TYR A 59 -6.95 -8.91 0.48
CA TYR A 59 -7.44 -10.13 1.14
C TYR A 59 -7.93 -11.23 0.20
N LYS A 60 -8.36 -10.91 -1.01
CA LYS A 60 -9.08 -11.86 -1.88
C LYS A 60 -8.37 -12.19 -3.18
N CYS A 61 -7.56 -11.28 -3.72
CA CYS A 61 -7.00 -11.39 -5.06
C CYS A 61 -6.17 -12.67 -5.19
N PRO A 62 -6.57 -13.63 -6.04
CA PRO A 62 -5.86 -14.92 -6.16
C PRO A 62 -4.44 -14.74 -6.69
N ALA A 63 -4.21 -13.71 -7.53
CA ALA A 63 -2.89 -13.36 -8.04
C ALA A 63 -1.90 -12.92 -6.95
N LEU A 64 -2.38 -12.52 -5.77
CA LEU A 64 -1.56 -12.10 -4.62
C LEU A 64 -1.61 -13.13 -3.47
N SER A 65 -2.08 -14.35 -3.74
CA SER A 65 -2.22 -15.39 -2.72
C SER A 65 -0.87 -15.82 -2.16
N TYR A 66 0.14 -15.96 -3.01
CA TYR A 66 1.47 -16.40 -2.62
C TYR A 66 2.14 -15.40 -1.65
N GLU A 67 2.10 -14.11 -1.97
CA GLU A 67 2.69 -13.04 -1.16
C GLU A 67 2.03 -12.93 0.21
N ARG A 68 0.70 -13.12 0.30
CA ARG A 68 0.01 -13.17 1.59
C ARG A 68 0.50 -14.30 2.49
N HIS A 69 0.77 -15.47 1.90
CA HIS A 69 1.26 -16.62 2.65
C HIS A 69 2.70 -16.44 3.11
N LEU A 70 3.54 -15.69 2.38
CA LEU A 70 4.89 -15.35 2.81
C LEU A 70 4.91 -14.40 4.00
N VAL A 71 4.08 -13.35 4.00
CA VAL A 71 3.98 -12.40 5.12
C VAL A 71 3.55 -13.11 6.41
N SER A 72 2.66 -14.10 6.29
CA SER A 72 2.21 -14.88 7.46
C SER A 72 3.31 -15.78 8.04
N GLN A 73 4.37 -16.10 7.27
CA GLN A 73 5.46 -16.97 7.73
C GLN A 73 6.62 -16.19 8.36
N GLU A 74 6.83 -14.93 7.96
CA GLU A 74 7.87 -14.08 8.55
C GLU A 74 7.55 -13.68 10.00
N GLU A 75 6.27 -13.53 10.36
CA GLU A 75 5.85 -13.22 11.74
C GLU A 75 6.15 -14.35 12.74
N ASP A 76 6.24 -15.60 12.27
CA ASP A 76 6.52 -16.78 13.11
C ASP A 76 8.02 -17.03 13.34
N GLU A 77 8.92 -16.48 12.51
CA GLU A 77 10.37 -16.65 12.67
C GLU A 77 11.02 -15.58 13.58
N GLU A 78 10.44 -14.38 13.69
CA GLU A 78 11.01 -13.31 14.51
C GLU A 78 10.77 -13.48 16.03
N THR A 79 10.03 -14.52 16.44
CA THR A 79 9.82 -14.89 17.85
C THR A 79 10.66 -16.07 18.34
N LYS A 80 11.62 -16.58 17.54
CA LYS A 80 12.45 -17.73 17.92
C LYS A 80 13.92 -17.40 18.23
#